data_AF-A0A564YKY8-F1
#
_entry.id   AF-A0A564YKY8-F1
#
_cell.length_a   1.000
_cell.length_b   1.000
_cell.length_c   1.000
_cell.angle_alpha   90.00
_cell.angle_beta   90.00
_cell.angle_gamma   90.00
#
_symmetry.space_group_name_H-M   'P 1'
#
loop_
_entity.id
_entity.type
_entity.pdbx_description
1 polymer ?
#
loop_
_entity_poly.entity_id
_entity_poly.type
_entity_poly.pdbx_seq_one_letter_code
_entity_poly.pdbx_strand_id
1 'polypeptide(L)'
;MHRPSLYTGFRLPNKLPPKKEPIRVDELPLPGYLEQTVANTLREALAACSKFRPKYPFLSPERSALIYLALELKALNPRSPDYLRRRAKKHVQQFEESSNFIDQLVETMPIDYVPEQQRSEAFNKLLKAFLSLRDQEDSENRWTNFFGD
;
A
#
# COMPACT_ATOMS: atom_id res chain seq x y z
N MET A 1 38.85 -46.81 -16.25
CA MET A 1 37.45 -46.37 -16.23
C MET A 1 36.67 -47.30 -15.32
N HIS A 2 36.03 -46.71 -14.32
CA HIS A 2 35.32 -47.32 -13.19
C HIS A 2 34.40 -48.46 -13.62
N ARG A 3 34.50 -49.62 -12.96
CA ARG A 3 33.62 -50.80 -13.11
C ARG A 3 32.22 -50.44 -12.59
N PRO A 4 31.25 -50.07 -13.45
CA PRO A 4 29.93 -49.62 -13.00
C PRO A 4 29.13 -50.78 -12.40
N SER A 5 29.47 -52.02 -12.76
CA SER A 5 28.93 -53.26 -12.22
C SER A 5 29.15 -53.44 -10.72
N LEU A 6 30.10 -52.72 -10.10
CA LEU A 6 30.28 -52.75 -8.65
C LEU A 6 29.19 -51.96 -7.91
N TYR A 7 28.47 -51.06 -8.58
CA TYR A 7 27.49 -50.16 -7.96
C TYR A 7 26.03 -50.55 -8.25
N THR A 8 25.79 -51.59 -9.05
CA THR A 8 24.44 -51.99 -9.52
C THR A 8 23.53 -52.56 -8.42
N GLY A 9 24.09 -52.93 -7.26
CA GLY A 9 23.34 -53.48 -6.11
C GLY A 9 23.30 -52.58 -4.88
N PHE A 10 23.89 -51.38 -4.93
CA PHE A 10 23.91 -50.50 -3.76
C PHE A 10 22.54 -49.87 -3.52
N ARG A 11 21.90 -50.22 -2.41
CA ARG A 11 20.75 -49.46 -1.90
C ARG A 11 21.27 -48.24 -1.17
N LEU A 12 20.80 -47.05 -1.57
CA LEU A 12 21.05 -45.84 -0.79
C LEU A 12 20.54 -46.09 0.64
N PRO A 13 21.31 -45.71 1.68
CA PRO A 13 20.79 -45.71 3.03
C PRO A 13 19.52 -44.86 3.05
N ASN A 14 18.54 -45.27 3.86
CA ASN A 14 17.29 -44.53 4.03
C ASN A 14 17.63 -43.10 4.43
N LYS A 15 17.55 -42.17 3.48
CA LYS A 15 17.84 -40.76 3.70
C LYS A 15 16.75 -40.24 4.61
N LEU A 16 17.04 -40.17 5.91
CA LEU A 16 16.20 -39.43 6.82
C LEU A 16 16.26 -37.96 6.39
N PRO A 17 15.11 -37.26 6.31
CA PRO A 17 15.14 -35.83 6.05
C PRO A 17 16.03 -35.16 7.12
N PRO A 18 16.75 -34.09 6.75
CA PRO A 18 17.50 -33.31 7.72
C PRO A 18 16.61 -32.93 8.91
N LYS A 19 17.16 -32.95 10.12
CA LYS A 19 16.43 -32.46 11.28
C LYS A 19 16.00 -31.03 11.00
N LYS A 20 14.69 -30.77 11.09
CA LYS A 20 14.13 -29.43 10.91
C LYS A 20 14.46 -28.62 12.16
N GLU A 21 15.62 -28.01 12.18
CA GLU A 21 15.96 -27.03 13.20
C GLU A 21 15.30 -25.69 12.83
N PRO A 22 14.52 -25.08 13.73
CA PRO A 22 13.86 -23.81 13.44
C PRO A 22 14.93 -22.71 13.35
N ILE A 23 15.17 -22.22 12.14
CA ILE A 23 16.03 -21.06 11.90
C ILE A 23 15.22 -19.80 12.21
N ARG A 24 15.78 -18.85 12.94
CA ARG A 24 15.08 -17.61 13.23
C ARG A 24 15.12 -16.70 12.00
N VAL A 25 14.06 -15.90 11.80
CA VAL A 25 13.95 -15.02 10.62
C VAL A 25 15.07 -13.97 10.58
N ASP A 26 15.55 -13.52 11.74
CA ASP A 26 16.66 -12.57 11.89
C ASP A 26 18.04 -13.15 11.52
N GLU A 27 18.16 -14.48 11.43
CA GLU A 27 19.40 -15.16 11.05
C GLU A 27 19.47 -15.44 9.53
N LEU A 28 18.41 -15.12 8.79
CA LEU A 28 18.35 -15.35 7.35
C LEU A 28 19.21 -14.33 6.57
N PRO A 29 19.82 -14.75 5.45
CA PRO A 29 20.37 -13.81 4.48
C PRO A 29 19.31 -12.81 4.00
N LEU A 30 19.75 -11.61 3.59
CA LEU A 30 18.85 -10.51 3.21
C LEU A 30 17.68 -10.91 2.29
N PRO A 31 17.87 -11.70 1.20
CA PRO A 31 16.75 -12.14 0.37
C PRO A 31 15.69 -12.95 1.15
N GLY A 32 16.13 -13.92 1.96
CA GLY A 32 15.24 -14.73 2.79
C GLY A 32 14.55 -13.91 3.88
N TYR A 33 15.26 -12.96 4.49
CA TYR A 33 14.65 -12.03 5.43
C TYR A 33 13.53 -11.21 4.78
N LEU A 34 13.77 -10.62 3.61
CA LEU A 34 12.77 -9.81 2.89
C LEU A 34 11.56 -10.65 2.45
N GLU A 35 11.81 -11.84 1.93
CA GLU A 35 10.77 -12.78 1.51
C GLU A 35 9.84 -13.16 2.67
N GLN A 36 10.40 -13.45 3.84
CA GLN A 36 9.63 -13.89 5.01
C GLN A 36 8.99 -12.75 5.80
N THR A 37 9.48 -11.51 5.69
CA THR A 37 8.99 -10.39 6.50
C THR A 37 8.03 -9.47 5.77
N VAL A 38 8.41 -8.95 4.60
CA VAL A 38 7.71 -7.83 3.96
C VAL A 38 7.15 -8.15 2.58
N ALA A 39 7.61 -9.23 1.93
CA ALA A 39 7.28 -9.50 0.53
C ALA A 39 5.77 -9.62 0.30
N ASN A 40 5.04 -10.35 1.16
CA ASN A 40 3.59 -10.51 1.02
C ASN A 40 2.84 -9.18 1.18
N THR A 41 3.13 -8.42 2.23
CA THR A 41 2.48 -7.12 2.47
C THR A 41 2.82 -6.09 1.39
N LEU A 42 4.05 -6.10 0.89
CA LEU A 42 4.49 -5.18 -0.16
C LEU A 42 3.84 -5.53 -1.50
N ARG A 43 3.75 -6.82 -1.84
CA ARG A 43 3.05 -7.29 -3.04
C ARG A 43 1.58 -6.85 -3.02
N GLU A 44 0.91 -6.99 -1.88
CA GLU A 44 -0.49 -6.58 -1.73
C GLU A 44 -0.67 -5.06 -1.82
N ALA A 45 0.19 -4.28 -1.15
CA ALA A 45 0.16 -2.81 -1.24
C ALA A 45 0.43 -2.31 -2.67
N LEU A 46 1.38 -2.92 -3.39
CA LEU A 46 1.64 -2.61 -4.80
C LEU A 46 0.48 -3.00 -5.71
N ALA A 47 -0.16 -4.13 -5.46
CA ALA A 47 -1.35 -4.56 -6.20
C ALA A 47 -2.53 -3.59 -5.98
N ALA A 48 -2.75 -3.14 -4.73
CA ALA A 48 -3.74 -2.12 -4.41
C ALA A 48 -3.43 -0.80 -5.12
N CYS A 49 -2.19 -0.32 -5.02
CA CYS A 49 -1.75 0.94 -5.63
C CYS A 49 -1.89 0.92 -7.17
N SER A 50 -1.57 -0.20 -7.82
CA SER A 50 -1.68 -0.33 -9.28
C SER A 50 -3.12 -0.45 -9.77
N LYS A 51 -4.01 -1.03 -8.95
CA LYS A 51 -5.45 -1.09 -9.22
C LYS A 51 -6.11 0.28 -9.08
N PHE A 52 -5.79 1.01 -8.00
CA PHE A 52 -6.41 2.29 -7.69
C PHE A 52 -5.81 3.46 -8.51
N ARG A 53 -4.49 3.43 -8.79
CA ARG A 53 -3.75 4.49 -9.52
C ARG A 53 -3.94 5.87 -8.89
N PRO A 54 -3.50 6.06 -7.63
CA PRO A 54 -3.80 7.26 -6.86
C PRO A 54 -3.24 8.53 -7.53
N LYS A 55 -4.13 9.50 -7.74
CA LYS A 55 -3.76 10.88 -8.06
C LYS A 55 -4.39 11.81 -7.03
N TYR A 56 -3.62 12.18 -6.02
CA TYR A 56 -4.09 13.09 -4.99
C TYR A 56 -4.06 14.54 -5.50
N PRO A 57 -5.09 15.36 -5.20
CA PRO A 57 -5.11 16.78 -5.58
C PRO A 57 -3.84 17.51 -5.17
N PHE A 58 -3.28 18.32 -6.08
CA PHE A 58 -2.09 19.16 -5.86
C PHE A 58 -0.77 18.43 -5.55
N LEU A 59 -0.74 17.09 -5.55
CA LEU A 59 0.49 16.31 -5.41
C LEU A 59 0.94 15.72 -6.75
N SER A 60 2.23 15.41 -6.89
CA SER A 60 2.70 14.65 -8.05
C SER A 60 2.14 13.21 -8.04
N PRO A 61 1.98 12.56 -9.19
CA PRO A 61 1.52 11.16 -9.24
C PRO A 61 2.45 10.23 -8.44
N GLU A 62 3.76 10.43 -8.55
CA GLU A 62 4.77 9.66 -7.80
C GLU A 62 4.59 9.81 -6.29
N ARG A 63 4.41 11.05 -5.81
CA ARG A 63 4.23 11.33 -4.39
C ARG A 63 2.91 10.75 -3.87
N SER A 64 1.84 10.87 -4.66
CA SER A 64 0.53 10.28 -4.33
C SER A 64 0.63 8.76 -4.17
N ALA A 65 1.33 8.08 -5.09
CA ALA A 65 1.56 6.65 -5.02
C ALA A 65 2.39 6.24 -3.80
N LEU A 66 3.46 6.98 -3.47
CA LEU A 66 4.28 6.71 -2.29
C LEU A 66 3.48 6.84 -0.98
N ILE A 67 2.67 7.89 -0.86
CA ILE A 67 1.81 8.09 0.32
C ILE A 67 0.80 6.95 0.43
N TYR A 68 0.09 6.64 -0.66
CA TYR A 68 -0.89 5.55 -0.69
C TYR A 68 -0.26 4.20 -0.30
N LEU A 69 0.91 3.88 -0.86
CA LEU A 69 1.63 2.66 -0.55
C LEU A 69 2.05 2.59 0.93
N ALA A 70 2.53 3.70 1.50
CA ALA A 70 2.87 3.77 2.92
C ALA A 70 1.65 3.56 3.83
N LEU A 71 0.50 4.16 3.49
CA LEU A 71 -0.76 3.97 4.21
C LEU A 71 -1.22 2.50 4.15
N GLU A 72 -1.17 1.89 2.97
CA GLU A 72 -1.51 0.48 2.74
C GLU A 72 -0.61 -0.48 3.52
N LEU A 73 0.73 -0.29 3.48
CA LEU A 73 1.66 -1.10 4.25
C LEU A 73 1.35 -1.08 5.75
N LYS A 74 0.93 0.07 6.28
CA LYS A 74 0.55 0.21 7.69
C LYS A 74 -0.79 -0.43 8.00
N ALA A 75 -1.74 -0.37 7.07
CA ALA A 75 -3.04 -1.03 7.17
C ALA A 75 -2.93 -2.57 7.11
N LEU A 76 -1.97 -3.09 6.34
CA LEU A 76 -1.74 -4.51 6.12
C LEU A 76 -0.77 -5.16 7.11
N ASN A 77 -0.03 -4.38 7.90
CA ASN A 77 0.98 -4.90 8.82
C ASN A 77 0.35 -5.85 9.88
N PRO A 78 0.59 -7.18 9.82
CA PRO A 78 -0.03 -8.15 10.72
C PRO A 78 0.47 -8.04 12.17
N ARG A 79 1.65 -7.44 12.37
CA ARG A 79 2.24 -7.23 13.71
C ARG A 79 1.67 -6.00 14.42
N SER A 80 0.98 -5.13 13.68
CA SER A 80 0.32 -3.96 14.28
C SER A 80 -0.97 -4.37 14.98
N PRO A 81 -1.28 -3.83 16.17
CA PRO A 81 -2.56 -4.00 16.85
C PRO A 81 -3.77 -3.70 15.95
N ASP A 82 -4.87 -4.43 16.16
CA ASP A 82 -6.09 -4.31 15.35
C ASP A 82 -6.63 -2.88 15.27
N TYR A 83 -6.60 -2.13 16.37
CA TYR A 83 -7.08 -0.75 16.39
C TYR A 83 -6.23 0.19 15.50
N LEU A 84 -4.90 0.00 15.48
CA LEU A 84 -4.01 0.77 14.60
C LEU A 84 -4.21 0.42 13.14
N ARG A 85 -4.42 -0.87 12.82
CA ARG A 85 -4.75 -1.30 11.45
C ARG A 85 -6.07 -0.69 10.98
N ARG A 86 -7.09 -0.69 11.84
CA ARG A 86 -8.39 -0.04 11.54
C ARG A 86 -8.24 1.46 11.32
N ARG A 87 -7.44 2.16 12.13
CA ARG A 87 -7.15 3.58 11.95
C ARG A 87 -6.42 3.82 10.63
N ALA A 88 -5.38 3.07 10.32
CA ALA A 88 -4.66 3.16 9.05
C ALA A 88 -5.60 2.94 7.85
N LYS A 89 -6.49 1.94 7.91
CA LYS A 89 -7.52 1.71 6.88
C LYS A 89 -8.45 2.91 6.68
N LYS A 90 -8.84 3.61 7.75
CA LYS A 90 -9.62 4.86 7.64
C LYS A 90 -8.84 5.95 6.89
N HIS A 91 -7.55 6.09 7.13
CA HIS A 91 -6.72 7.06 6.41
C HIS A 91 -6.57 6.69 4.92
N VAL A 92 -6.45 5.40 4.59
CA VAL A 92 -6.50 4.93 3.20
C VAL A 92 -7.83 5.37 2.55
N GLN A 93 -8.96 5.09 3.20
CA GLN A 93 -10.29 5.47 2.68
C GLN A 93 -10.42 6.98 2.46
N GLN A 94 -10.00 7.80 3.43
CA GLN A 94 -10.02 9.26 3.29
C GLN A 94 -9.14 9.75 2.14
N PHE A 95 -8.00 9.09 1.92
CA PHE A 95 -7.10 9.38 0.81
C PHE A 95 -7.76 9.04 -0.54
N GLU A 96 -8.43 7.88 -0.63
CA GLU A 96 -9.17 7.46 -1.83
C GLU A 96 -10.32 8.42 -2.14
N GLU A 97 -11.12 8.78 -1.13
CA GLU A 97 -12.21 9.77 -1.25
C GLU A 97 -11.70 11.12 -1.77
N SER A 98 -10.59 11.61 -1.22
CA SER A 98 -9.98 12.87 -1.66
C SER A 98 -9.43 12.79 -3.09
N SER A 99 -8.91 11.63 -3.49
CA SER A 99 -8.40 11.41 -4.86
C SER A 99 -9.53 11.39 -5.88
N ASN A 100 -10.70 10.83 -5.51
CA ASN A 100 -11.89 10.80 -6.37
C ASN A 100 -12.53 12.17 -6.61
N PHE A 101 -12.14 13.23 -5.87
CA PHE A 101 -12.63 14.58 -6.15
C PHE A 101 -12.31 15.05 -7.56
N ILE A 102 -11.20 14.60 -8.14
CA ILE A 102 -10.82 14.98 -9.52
C ILE A 102 -11.87 14.42 -10.50
N ASP A 103 -12.18 13.13 -10.40
CA ASP A 103 -13.17 12.49 -11.28
C ASP A 103 -14.57 13.08 -11.09
N GLN A 104 -14.98 13.28 -9.83
CA GLN A 104 -16.27 13.92 -9.52
C GLN A 104 -16.37 15.34 -10.06
N LEU A 105 -15.28 16.11 -10.01
CA LEU A 105 -15.25 17.46 -10.59
C LEU A 105 -15.37 17.41 -12.10
N VAL A 106 -14.65 16.50 -12.77
CA VAL A 106 -14.75 16.34 -14.23
C VAL A 106 -16.18 16.02 -14.67
N GLU A 107 -16.90 15.19 -13.91
CA GLU A 107 -18.30 14.84 -14.21
C GLU A 107 -19.29 15.98 -13.98
N THR A 108 -19.03 16.84 -12.97
CA THR A 108 -19.98 17.86 -12.52
C THR A 108 -19.68 19.27 -13.05
N MET A 109 -18.50 19.50 -13.63
CA MET A 109 -18.06 20.82 -14.03
C MET A 109 -18.76 21.28 -15.32
N PRO A 110 -19.40 22.46 -15.32
CA PRO A 110 -19.94 23.04 -16.53
C PRO A 110 -18.81 23.47 -17.47
N ILE A 111 -19.02 23.33 -18.78
CA ILE A 111 -18.07 23.79 -19.81
C ILE A 111 -17.93 25.31 -19.76
N ASP A 112 -19.05 26.00 -19.60
CA ASP A 112 -19.09 27.45 -19.48
C ASP A 112 -18.97 27.89 -18.01
N TYR A 113 -18.35 29.05 -17.81
CA TYR A 113 -18.29 29.65 -16.50
C TYR A 113 -19.70 30.01 -16.00
N VAL A 114 -20.09 29.41 -14.88
CA VAL A 114 -21.29 29.76 -14.12
C VAL A 114 -20.88 30.48 -12.84
N PRO A 115 -21.50 31.60 -12.43
CA PRO A 115 -21.20 32.27 -11.16
C PRO A 115 -21.66 31.45 -9.95
N GLU A 116 -21.03 31.64 -8.78
CA GLU A 116 -21.22 30.81 -7.58
C GLU A 116 -22.69 30.68 -7.12
N GLN A 117 -23.47 31.76 -7.29
CA GLN A 117 -24.88 31.84 -6.88
C GLN A 117 -25.81 30.99 -7.75
N GLN A 118 -25.38 30.65 -8.98
CA GLN A 118 -26.18 29.90 -9.96
C GLN A 118 -25.73 28.43 -10.08
N ARG A 119 -24.62 28.07 -9.44
CA ARG A 119 -24.12 26.68 -9.40
C ARG A 119 -24.93 25.84 -8.41
N SER A 120 -24.96 24.53 -8.66
CA SER A 120 -25.49 23.57 -7.69
C SER A 120 -24.70 23.65 -6.37
N GLU A 121 -25.41 23.60 -5.24
CA GLU A 121 -24.80 23.60 -3.91
C GLU A 121 -23.82 22.42 -3.72
N ALA A 122 -24.13 21.27 -4.32
CA ALA A 122 -23.26 20.09 -4.28
C ALA A 122 -21.92 20.35 -4.97
N PHE A 123 -21.93 20.99 -6.13
CA PHE A 123 -20.71 21.36 -6.86
C PHE A 123 -19.89 22.37 -6.07
N ASN A 124 -20.52 23.39 -5.48
CA ASN A 124 -19.82 24.37 -4.66
C ASN A 124 -19.16 23.73 -3.43
N LYS A 125 -19.84 22.79 -2.76
CA LYS A 125 -19.26 22.02 -1.63
C LYS A 125 -18.07 21.18 -2.08
N LEU A 126 -18.21 20.45 -3.19
CA LEU A 126 -17.13 19.63 -3.75
C LEU A 126 -15.92 20.47 -4.14
N LEU A 127 -16.14 21.57 -4.87
CA LEU A 127 -15.09 22.49 -5.29
C LEU A 127 -14.36 23.13 -4.10
N LYS A 128 -15.11 23.54 -3.07
CA LYS A 128 -14.52 24.07 -1.83
C LYS A 128 -13.67 23.02 -1.11
N ALA A 129 -14.15 21.78 -1.01
CA ALA A 129 -13.39 20.68 -0.42
C ALA A 129 -12.12 20.38 -1.22
N PHE A 130 -12.20 20.33 -2.55
CA PHE A 130 -11.03 20.17 -3.40
C PHE A 130 -10.02 21.30 -3.19
N LEU A 131 -10.45 22.56 -3.29
CA LEU A 131 -9.55 23.71 -3.15
C LEU A 131 -8.91 23.80 -1.76
N SER A 132 -9.60 23.38 -0.69
CA SER A 132 -9.01 23.34 0.64
C SER A 132 -7.80 22.42 0.75
N LEU A 133 -7.66 21.42 -0.14
CA LEU A 133 -6.51 20.52 -0.15
C LEU A 133 -5.24 21.19 -0.70
N ARG A 134 -5.38 22.28 -1.45
CA ARG A 134 -4.25 23.05 -2.01
C ARG A 134 -3.42 23.71 -0.92
N ASP A 135 -4.09 24.23 0.10
CA ASP A 135 -3.46 24.98 1.18
C ASP A 135 -2.86 24.04 2.25
N GLN A 136 -3.01 22.72 2.08
CA GLN A 136 -2.45 21.74 2.99
C GLN A 136 -1.04 21.33 2.55
N GLU A 137 -0.07 21.56 3.44
CA GLU A 137 1.31 21.16 3.21
C GLU A 137 1.45 19.62 3.14
N ASP A 138 2.32 19.15 2.24
CA ASP A 138 2.78 17.76 2.19
C ASP A 138 3.83 17.55 3.29
N SER A 139 3.36 17.36 4.51
CA SER A 139 4.18 17.06 5.67
C SER A 139 4.04 15.60 6.09
N GLU A 140 5.10 15.02 6.63
CA GLU A 140 5.06 13.65 7.16
C GLU A 140 3.96 13.51 8.21
N ASN A 141 3.89 14.46 9.15
CA ASN A 141 2.89 14.48 10.22
C ASN A 141 1.45 14.37 9.71
N ARG A 142 1.10 14.98 8.58
CA ARG A 142 -0.25 14.88 8.01
C ARG A 142 -0.61 13.43 7.67
N TRP A 143 0.32 12.71 7.07
CA TRP A 143 0.11 11.35 6.60
C TRP A 143 0.36 10.32 7.69
N THR A 144 1.19 10.66 8.69
CA THR A 144 1.65 9.75 9.74
C THR A 144 1.09 10.01 11.14
N ASN A 145 0.27 11.06 11.35
CA ASN A 145 -0.47 11.25 12.62
C ASN A 145 -1.60 10.22 12.82
N PHE A 146 -1.20 8.96 12.94
CA PHE A 146 -2.03 7.86 13.41
C PHE A 146 -2.09 7.80 14.94
N PHE A 147 -1.32 8.65 15.62
CA PHE A 147 -1.30 8.85 17.05
C PHE A 147 -1.68 10.30 17.32
N GLY A 148 -2.91 10.67 16.96
CA GLY A 148 -3.48 11.89 17.54
C GLY A 148 -3.58 11.70 19.05
N ASP A 149 -3.22 12.75 19.79
CA ASP A 149 -3.39 12.90 21.24
C ASP A 149 -4.74 12.35 21.76
#